data_AF-A0A183B6D2-F1
#
_entry.id   AF-A0A183B6D2-F1
#
_cell.length_a   1.000
_cell.length_b   1.000
_cell.length_c   1.000
_cell.angle_alpha   90.00
_cell.angle_beta   90.00
_cell.angle_gamma   90.00
#
_symmetry.space_group_name_H-M   'P 1'
#
loop_
_entity.id
_entity.type
_entity.pdbx_description
1 polymer ?
#
loop_
_entity_poly.entity_id
_entity_poly.type
_entity_poly.pdbx_seq_one_letter_code
_entity_poly.pdbx_strand_id
1 'polypeptide(L)'
;MVYPVSHKLVDRLATCEAIGVPASETSISLIIYRPLKEDRFNKVLSEFPELRKPSTILPQVSTDILYQIVTRGTPVHCRPRRLAPDKLKVARAEFQHMLDLGITQSSSSQRALPVYRVPKMSTEDWRHCGDYRAQCLAAL
;
A
#
# COMPACT_ATOMS: atom_id res chain seq x y z
N MET A 1 -36.49 18.34 19.33
CA MET A 1 -35.57 18.91 20.33
C MET A 1 -34.86 17.75 21.01
N VAL A 2 -33.54 17.61 20.81
CA VAL A 2 -32.73 16.55 21.41
C VAL A 2 -31.61 17.25 22.17
N TYR A 3 -31.57 17.07 23.49
CA TYR A 3 -30.53 17.65 24.33
C TYR A 3 -29.34 16.69 24.39
N PRO A 4 -28.11 17.14 24.10
CA PRO A 4 -26.92 16.30 24.16
C PRO A 4 -26.42 16.19 25.59
N VAL A 5 -26.37 14.97 26.12
CA VAL A 5 -25.65 14.65 27.36
C VAL A 5 -24.49 13.71 26.99
N SER A 6 -23.27 14.23 27.16
CA SER A 6 -21.99 13.52 27.23
C SER A 6 -21.42 12.93 25.93
N HIS A 7 -20.88 13.78 25.05
CA HIS A 7 -20.06 13.35 23.90
C HIS A 7 -18.64 12.93 24.33
N LYS A 8 -18.51 11.71 24.86
CA LYS A 8 -17.25 11.12 25.33
C LYS A 8 -16.80 10.01 24.38
N LEU A 9 -15.62 10.17 23.77
CA LEU A 9 -14.94 9.12 23.00
C LEU A 9 -14.18 8.21 23.97
N VAL A 10 -14.47 6.91 23.96
CA VAL A 10 -13.82 5.91 24.82
C VAL A 10 -13.10 4.90 23.94
N ASP A 11 -11.77 4.85 24.03
CA ASP A 11 -10.96 3.79 23.46
C ASP A 11 -10.84 2.63 24.47
N ARG A 12 -11.51 1.51 24.15
CA ARG A 12 -11.53 0.32 25.01
C ARG A 12 -10.24 -0.51 24.95
N LEU A 13 -9.38 -0.29 23.96
CA LEU A 13 -8.09 -1.01 23.83
C LEU A 13 -6.99 -0.33 24.64
N ALA A 14 -6.98 1.00 24.65
CA ALA A 14 -6.01 1.80 25.38
C ALA A 14 -6.50 2.30 26.75
N THR A 15 -7.76 2.04 27.11
CA THR A 15 -8.43 2.64 28.31
C THR A 15 -8.33 4.17 28.37
N CYS A 16 -8.24 4.82 27.20
CA CYS A 16 -8.17 6.26 27.10
C CYS A 16 -9.55 6.84 26.81
N GLU A 17 -9.82 8.00 27.39
CA GLU A 17 -11.09 8.70 27.22
C GLU A 17 -10.83 10.16 26.84
N ALA A 18 -11.57 10.65 25.87
CA ALA A 18 -11.49 12.04 25.41
C ALA A 18 -12.89 12.64 25.32
N ILE A 19 -13.06 13.86 25.82
CA ILE A 19 -14.33 14.59 25.72
C ILE A 19 -14.24 15.44 24.44
N GLY A 20 -15.17 15.20 23.51
CA GLY A 20 -15.22 15.93 22.25
C GLY A 20 -16.29 17.01 22.26
N VAL A 21 -16.02 18.13 21.58
CA VAL A 21 -17.06 19.09 21.19
C VAL A 21 -17.56 18.69 19.80
N PRO A 22 -18.88 18.57 19.57
CA PRO A 22 -19.40 18.27 18.24
C PRO A 22 -18.99 19.36 17.27
N ALA A 23 -18.30 18.99 16.19
CA ALA A 23 -18.05 19.91 15.10
C ALA A 23 -19.38 20.20 14.40
N SER A 24 -19.69 21.49 14.20
CA SER A 24 -20.80 21.93 13.35
C SER A 24 -20.50 21.82 11.86
N GLU A 25 -19.24 21.55 11.51
CA GLU A 25 -18.77 21.41 10.15
C GLU A 25 -19.07 20.00 9.61
N THR A 26 -19.45 19.93 8.33
CA THR A 26 -19.69 18.67 7.65
C THR A 26 -18.40 17.85 7.58
N SER A 27 -18.40 16.64 8.15
CA SER A 27 -17.29 15.72 8.01
C SER A 27 -17.06 15.37 6.53
N ILE A 28 -15.86 15.64 6.01
CA ILE A 28 -15.47 15.19 4.68
C ILE A 28 -15.22 13.68 4.78
N SER A 29 -16.13 12.89 4.22
CA SER A 29 -15.95 11.45 4.06
C SER A 29 -15.61 11.13 2.62
N LEU A 30 -14.81 10.08 2.41
CA LEU A 30 -14.54 9.56 1.07
C LEU A 30 -15.83 8.96 0.51
N ILE A 31 -16.42 9.63 -0.47
CA ILE A 31 -17.58 9.13 -1.20
C ILE A 31 -17.07 8.45 -2.47
N ILE A 32 -17.47 7.20 -2.69
CA ILE A 32 -17.27 6.52 -3.97
C ILE A 32 -18.21 7.17 -4.98
N TYR A 33 -17.68 8.07 -5.79
CA TYR A 33 -18.43 8.77 -6.82
C TYR A 33 -18.59 7.89 -8.06
N ARG A 34 -19.84 7.56 -8.40
CA ARG A 34 -20.21 6.82 -9.62
C ARG A 34 -20.88 7.79 -10.60
N PRO A 35 -20.15 8.32 -11.59
CA PRO A 35 -20.69 9.36 -12.46
C PRO A 35 -21.78 8.81 -13.38
N LEU A 36 -22.92 9.51 -13.44
CA LEU A 36 -23.98 9.25 -14.45
C LEU A 36 -23.46 9.62 -15.84
N LYS A 37 -23.96 8.97 -16.91
CA LYS A 37 -23.44 9.14 -18.30
C LYS A 37 -23.29 10.59 -18.76
N GLU A 38 -24.14 11.49 -18.28
CA GLU A 38 -24.19 12.91 -18.69
C GLU A 38 -23.41 13.86 -17.76
N ASP A 39 -22.70 13.32 -16.77
CA ASP A 39 -21.99 14.15 -15.80
C ASP A 39 -20.77 14.87 -16.42
N ARG A 40 -20.53 16.12 -16.01
CA ARG A 40 -19.38 16.94 -16.45
C ARG A 40 -18.04 16.24 -16.23
N PHE A 41 -17.92 15.42 -15.19
CA PHE A 41 -16.70 14.67 -14.90
C PHE A 41 -16.50 13.50 -15.87
N ASN A 42 -17.60 12.91 -16.36
CA ASN A 42 -17.52 11.87 -17.40
C ASN A 42 -16.99 12.42 -18.72
N LYS A 43 -17.29 13.70 -19.04
CA LYS A 43 -16.70 14.40 -20.19
C LYS A 43 -15.18 14.50 -20.06
N VAL A 44 -14.67 14.99 -18.94
CA VAL A 44 -13.21 15.06 -18.68
C VAL A 44 -12.57 13.67 -18.73
N LEU A 45 -13.16 12.67 -18.08
CA LEU A 45 -12.63 11.30 -18.13
C LEU A 45 -12.71 10.67 -19.54
N SER A 46 -13.58 11.16 -20.42
CA SER A 46 -13.68 10.69 -21.81
C SER A 46 -12.60 11.28 -22.70
N GLU A 47 -12.03 12.43 -22.33
CA GLU A 47 -10.88 13.03 -23.00
C GLU A 47 -9.60 12.22 -22.74
N PHE A 48 -9.53 11.49 -21.62
CA PHE A 48 -8.34 10.71 -21.20
C PHE A 48 -8.70 9.22 -20.95
N PRO A 49 -9.09 8.46 -21.97
CA PRO A 49 -9.52 7.07 -21.82
C PRO A 49 -8.43 6.13 -21.27
N GLU A 50 -7.15 6.48 -21.46
CA GLU A 50 -6.00 5.77 -20.90
C GLU A 50 -5.98 5.76 -19.37
N LEU A 51 -6.49 6.82 -18.71
CA LEU A 51 -6.56 6.88 -17.24
C LEU A 51 -7.61 5.93 -16.66
N ARG A 52 -8.54 5.43 -17.49
CA ARG A 52 -9.62 4.52 -17.06
C ARG A 52 -9.17 3.06 -17.04
N LYS A 53 -8.10 2.70 -17.74
CA LYS A 53 -7.64 1.32 -17.87
C LYS A 53 -6.55 1.05 -16.84
N PRO A 54 -6.68 0.04 -15.96
CA PRO A 54 -5.56 -0.40 -15.15
C PRO A 54 -4.45 -0.86 -16.10
N SER A 55 -3.27 -0.24 -16.01
CA SER A 55 -2.13 -0.58 -16.85
C SER A 55 -1.70 -2.03 -16.56
N THR A 56 -1.84 -2.91 -17.55
CA THR A 56 -1.37 -4.31 -17.43
C THR A 56 0.15 -4.42 -17.61
N ILE A 57 0.79 -3.40 -18.16
CA ILE A 57 2.23 -3.33 -18.40
C ILE A 57 2.70 -2.02 -17.81
N LEU A 58 3.80 -2.04 -17.05
CA LEU A 58 4.40 -0.80 -16.57
C LEU A 58 4.84 0.05 -17.78
N PRO A 59 4.58 1.37 -17.76
CA PRO A 59 5.10 2.24 -18.80
C PRO A 59 6.61 2.15 -18.84
N GLN A 60 7.18 2.03 -20.04
CA GLN A 60 8.62 2.12 -20.24
C GLN A 60 9.08 3.48 -19.72
N VAL A 61 10.04 3.48 -18.78
CA VAL A 61 10.61 4.71 -18.22
C VAL A 61 11.19 5.52 -19.38
N SER A 62 10.60 6.68 -19.66
CA SER A 62 10.97 7.55 -20.77
C SER A 62 12.08 8.55 -20.42
N THR A 63 12.52 8.56 -19.16
CA THR A 63 13.49 9.50 -18.63
C THR A 63 14.81 8.80 -18.31
N ASP A 64 15.92 9.40 -18.74
CA ASP A 64 17.29 8.93 -18.44
C ASP A 64 17.73 9.22 -16.98
N ILE A 65 16.77 9.51 -16.10
CA ILE A 65 17.05 9.85 -14.70
C ILE A 65 17.14 8.57 -13.88
N LEU A 66 18.33 8.30 -13.34
CA LEU A 66 18.57 7.19 -12.44
C LEU A 66 18.52 7.67 -10.98
N TYR A 67 17.70 7.00 -10.17
CA TYR A 67 17.66 7.22 -8.73
C TYR A 67 18.74 6.36 -8.04
N GLN A 68 19.66 7.00 -7.33
CA GLN A 68 20.67 6.31 -6.52
C GLN A 68 20.40 6.51 -5.03
N ILE A 69 20.20 5.42 -4.30
CA ILE A 69 20.10 5.43 -2.84
C ILE A 69 21.51 5.27 -2.27
N VAL A 70 22.08 6.36 -1.73
CA VAL A 70 23.37 6.34 -1.07
C VAL A 70 23.21 5.83 0.37
N THR A 71 23.93 4.79 0.72
CA THR A 71 23.95 4.19 2.06
C THR A 71 25.38 4.12 2.58
N ARG A 72 25.63 4.47 3.84
CA ARG A 72 26.98 4.50 4.43
C ARG A 72 27.34 3.23 5.21
N GLY A 73 26.36 2.58 5.82
CA GLY A 73 26.61 1.39 6.64
C GLY A 73 26.77 0.08 5.85
N THR A 74 27.09 -0.97 6.60
CA THR A 74 27.35 -2.32 6.06
C THR A 74 26.06 -2.95 5.52
N PRO A 75 26.11 -3.69 4.40
CA PRO A 75 24.96 -4.44 3.89
C PRO A 75 24.33 -5.35 4.93
N VAL A 76 23.02 -5.21 5.15
CA VAL A 76 22.28 -6.08 6.07
C VAL A 76 21.73 -7.28 5.31
N HIS A 77 22.02 -8.47 5.82
CA HIS A 77 21.45 -9.72 5.35
C HIS A 77 20.57 -10.35 6.43
N CYS A 78 19.33 -10.64 6.08
CA CYS A 78 18.39 -11.39 6.90
C CYS A 78 18.01 -12.69 6.22
N ARG A 79 17.94 -13.76 7.01
CA ARG A 79 17.46 -15.06 6.53
C ARG A 79 15.98 -14.97 6.14
N PRO A 80 15.55 -15.61 5.03
CA PRO A 80 14.14 -15.69 4.67
C PRO A 80 13.31 -16.33 5.79
N ARG A 81 12.13 -15.79 6.06
CA ARG A 81 11.20 -16.37 7.03
C ARG A 81 10.44 -17.54 6.42
N ARG A 82 10.24 -18.60 7.20
CA ARG A 82 9.47 -19.76 6.77
C ARG A 82 8.01 -19.37 6.55
N LEU A 83 7.45 -19.79 5.41
CA LEU A 83 6.04 -19.65 5.08
C LEU A 83 5.40 -21.04 5.04
N ALA A 84 4.13 -21.14 5.42
CA ALA A 84 3.34 -22.34 5.22
C ALA A 84 3.23 -22.67 3.71
N PRO A 85 3.08 -23.94 3.31
CA PRO A 85 3.09 -24.35 1.90
C PRO A 85 2.12 -23.56 1.00
N ASP A 86 0.88 -23.39 1.44
CA ASP A 86 -0.13 -22.63 0.70
C ASP A 86 0.27 -21.16 0.57
N LYS A 87 0.89 -20.62 1.62
CA LYS A 87 1.34 -19.24 1.63
C LYS A 87 2.52 -19.01 0.68
N LEU A 88 3.43 -19.98 0.64
CA LEU A 88 4.59 -19.98 -0.23
C LEU A 88 4.19 -20.10 -1.70
N LYS A 89 3.18 -20.93 -2.03
CA LYS A 89 2.69 -21.11 -3.40
C LYS A 89 2.20 -19.79 -4.00
N VAL A 90 1.36 -19.06 -3.26
CA VAL A 90 0.85 -17.76 -3.74
C VAL A 90 1.96 -16.71 -3.79
N ALA A 91 2.86 -16.70 -2.81
CA ALA A 91 3.98 -15.76 -2.82
C ALA A 91 4.86 -15.95 -4.07
N ARG A 92 5.18 -17.20 -4.43
CA ARG A 92 5.92 -17.51 -5.65
C ARG A 92 5.20 -17.06 -6.92
N ALA A 93 3.88 -17.28 -7.00
CA ALA A 93 3.08 -16.84 -8.15
C ALA A 93 3.10 -15.31 -8.31
N GLU A 94 3.00 -14.56 -7.20
CA GLU A 94 3.06 -13.10 -7.24
C GLU A 94 4.45 -12.60 -7.64
N PHE A 95 5.52 -13.17 -7.08
CA PHE A 95 6.87 -12.79 -7.48
C PHE A 95 7.14 -13.12 -8.95
N GLN A 96 6.63 -14.24 -9.47
CA GLN A 96 6.70 -14.54 -10.90
C GLN A 96 5.96 -13.49 -11.73
N HIS A 97 4.75 -13.11 -11.32
CA HIS A 97 4.00 -12.05 -11.99
C HIS A 97 4.76 -10.71 -12.01
N MET A 98 5.41 -10.33 -10.91
CA MET A 98 6.25 -9.13 -10.84
C MET A 98 7.53 -9.23 -11.69
N LEU A 99 8.08 -10.43 -11.91
CA LEU A 99 9.17 -10.65 -12.87
C LEU A 99 8.66 -10.45 -14.30
N ASP A 100 7.50 -11.02 -14.63
CA ASP A 100 6.89 -10.91 -15.96
C ASP A 100 6.52 -9.45 -16.30
N LEU A 101 6.13 -8.65 -15.30
CA LEU A 101 5.87 -7.21 -15.42
C LEU A 101 7.14 -6.35 -15.47
N GLY A 102 8.33 -6.92 -15.20
CA GLY A 102 9.58 -6.18 -15.12
C GLY A 102 9.73 -5.27 -13.88
N ILE A 103 8.87 -5.43 -12.86
CA ILE A 103 8.95 -4.70 -11.58
C ILE A 103 10.16 -5.18 -10.78
N THR A 104 10.41 -6.49 -10.82
CA THR A 104 11.50 -7.14 -10.07
C THR A 104 12.42 -7.87 -11.03
N GLN A 105 13.65 -8.13 -10.58
CA GLN A 105 14.63 -8.91 -11.32
C GLN A 105 15.46 -9.77 -10.36
N SER A 106 15.98 -10.88 -10.86
CA SER A 106 16.96 -11.68 -10.11
C SER A 106 18.22 -10.86 -9.87
N SER A 107 18.74 -10.87 -8.65
CA SER A 107 19.99 -10.18 -8.30
C SER A 107 20.83 -11.03 -7.36
N SER A 108 22.15 -10.85 -7.42
CA SER A 108 23.11 -11.43 -6.48
C SER A 108 23.67 -10.32 -5.60
N SER A 109 22.89 -9.94 -4.58
CA SER A 109 23.24 -8.83 -3.69
C SER A 109 23.62 -9.33 -2.29
N GLN A 110 24.52 -8.62 -1.62
CA GLN A 110 24.86 -8.88 -0.21
C GLN A 110 23.72 -8.48 0.75
N ARG A 111 22.70 -7.78 0.26
CA ARG A 111 21.53 -7.35 1.03
C ARG A 111 20.40 -8.35 0.85
N ALA A 112 19.75 -8.71 1.95
CA ALA A 112 18.52 -9.49 1.90
C ALA A 112 17.63 -9.09 3.07
N LEU A 113 16.34 -8.96 2.81
CA LEU A 113 15.35 -8.58 3.81
C LEU A 113 14.22 -9.61 3.80
N PRO A 114 13.62 -9.89 4.96
CA PRO A 114 12.52 -10.83 5.01
C PRO A 114 11.26 -10.18 4.44
N VAL A 115 10.46 -10.99 3.74
CA VAL A 115 9.15 -10.60 3.22
C VAL A 115 8.08 -11.26 4.08
N TYR A 116 7.07 -10.49 4.46
CA TYR A 116 5.87 -10.95 5.15
C TYR A 116 4.66 -10.87 4.24
N ARG A 117 3.65 -11.66 4.60
CA ARG A 117 2.36 -11.67 3.93
C ARG A 117 1.30 -11.19 4.90
N VAL A 118 0.53 -10.19 4.50
CA VAL A 118 -0.53 -9.59 5.32
C VAL A 118 -1.87 -9.83 4.63
N PRO A 119 -2.87 -10.38 5.34
CA PRO A 119 -4.20 -10.60 4.75
C PRO A 119 -4.86 -9.27 4.42
N LYS A 120 -5.49 -9.18 3.26
CA LYS A 120 -6.45 -8.11 2.97
C LYS A 120 -7.81 -8.50 3.56
N MET A 121 -8.64 -7.50 3.85
CA MET A 121 -9.96 -7.71 4.46
C MET A 121 -10.94 -8.46 3.54
N SER A 122 -10.70 -8.45 2.23
CA SER A 122 -11.43 -9.29 1.26
C SER A 122 -10.88 -10.72 1.29
N THR A 123 -11.78 -11.69 1.36
CA THR A 123 -11.52 -13.12 1.44
C THR A 123 -10.55 -13.55 0.33
N GLU A 124 -9.36 -14.00 0.73
CA GLU A 124 -8.30 -14.61 -0.10
C GLU A 124 -7.29 -13.70 -0.82
N ASP A 125 -7.40 -12.37 -0.70
CA ASP A 125 -6.38 -11.47 -1.25
C ASP A 125 -5.31 -11.09 -0.19
N TRP A 126 -4.06 -10.94 -0.61
CA TRP A 126 -2.92 -10.78 0.31
C TRP A 126 -1.89 -9.79 -0.21
N ARG A 127 -1.26 -9.05 0.72
CA ARG A 127 -0.20 -8.09 0.42
C ARG A 127 1.15 -8.66 0.80
N HIS A 128 2.13 -8.51 -0.09
CA HIS A 128 3.53 -8.74 0.22
C HIS A 128 4.12 -7.47 0.82
N CYS A 129 4.82 -7.60 1.96
CA CYS A 129 5.42 -6.48 2.68
C CYS A 129 6.86 -6.82 3.03
N GLY A 130 7.82 -6.02 2.54
CA GLY A 130 9.22 -6.11 2.96
C GLY A 130 9.46 -5.47 4.32
N ASP A 131 10.30 -6.09 5.15
CA ASP A 131 10.72 -5.52 6.43
C ASP A 131 12.01 -4.69 6.27
N TYR A 132 11.85 -3.40 6.01
CA TYR A 132 12.98 -2.50 5.73
C TYR A 132 13.64 -1.91 6.98
N ARG A 133 13.15 -2.21 8.19
CA ARG A 133 13.61 -1.56 9.42
C ARG A 133 15.13 -1.68 9.62
N ALA A 134 15.67 -2.88 9.44
CA ALA A 134 17.10 -3.11 9.59
C ALA A 134 17.92 -2.40 8.50
N GLN A 135 17.42 -2.34 7.27
CA GLN A 135 18.09 -1.61 6.19
C GLN A 135 18.08 -0.10 6.44
N CYS A 136 16.96 0.47 6.87
CA CYS A 136 16.86 1.90 7.17
C CYS A 136 17.80 2.31 8.32
N LEU A 137 17.90 1.47 9.36
CA LEU A 137 18.82 1.72 10.48
C LEU A 137 20.29 1.63 10.05
N ALA A 138 20.64 0.68 9.19
CA ALA A 138 22.01 0.50 8.70
C ALA A 138 22.38 1.41 7.52
N ALA A 139 21.43 2.19 6.98
CA ALA A 139 21.68 3.11 5.87
C ALA A 139 22.30 4.45 6.33
N LEU A 140 22.12 4.80 7.61
CA LEU A 140 22.75 5.93 8.30
C LEU A 140 24.24 5.63 8.57
#